data_AF-A0A957WXB1-F1
#
_entry.id   AF-A0A957WXB1-F1
#
_cell.length_a   1.000
_cell.length_b   1.000
_cell.length_c   1.000
_cell.angle_alpha   90.00
_cell.angle_beta   90.00
_cell.angle_gamma   90.00
#
_symmetry.space_group_name_H-M   'P 1'
#
loop_
_entity.id
_entity.type
_entity.pdbx_description
1 polymer ?
#
loop_
_entity_poly.entity_id
_entity_poly.type
_entity_poly.pdbx_seq_one_letter_code
_entity_poly.pdbx_strand_id
1 'polypeptide(L)'
;GAPAVYTEGEEVNFQLLGDLSVRDVTLPVTFDVTATLEGSRLNAVATTALEITDFGFDPPSFANTLTVANDLQIRVEIVAEEKEAACGCDTSLGFIDHTTL
;
A
#
# COMPACT_ATOMS: atom_id res chain seq x y z
N GLY A 1 10.54 -2.48 -3.61
CA GLY A 1 10.76 -1.13 -4.13
C GLY A 1 10.39 -0.01 -3.17
N ALA A 2 10.15 -0.27 -1.86
CA ALA A 2 9.81 0.78 -0.90
C ALA A 2 11.06 1.36 -0.20
N PRO A 3 11.06 2.65 0.18
CA PRO A 3 12.10 3.26 1.02
C PRO A 3 12.19 2.59 2.40
N ALA A 4 13.40 2.48 2.95
CA ALA A 4 13.62 1.95 4.30
C ALA A 4 13.43 3.02 5.40
N VAL A 5 13.41 4.30 5.03
CA VAL A 5 13.34 5.44 5.95
C VAL A 5 12.37 6.45 5.36
N TYR A 6 11.49 6.97 6.21
CA TYR A 6 10.59 8.07 5.90
C TYR A 6 10.92 9.25 6.82
N THR A 7 11.01 10.43 6.22
CA THR A 7 11.21 11.72 6.87
C THR A 7 9.86 12.40 7.01
N GLU A 8 9.59 12.98 8.17
CA GLU A 8 8.31 13.63 8.44
C GLU A 8 8.08 14.82 7.49
N GLY A 9 6.88 14.88 6.91
CA GLY A 9 6.49 15.89 5.94
C GLY A 9 7.10 15.70 4.54
N GLU A 10 7.91 14.67 4.31
CA GLU A 10 8.47 14.39 3.00
C GLU A 10 7.52 13.52 2.18
N GLU A 11 7.26 13.96 0.94
CA GLU A 11 6.59 13.16 -0.07
C GLU A 11 7.62 12.24 -0.73
N VAL A 12 7.34 10.95 -0.74
CA VAL A 12 8.20 9.94 -1.36
C VAL A 12 7.42 9.20 -2.44
N ASN A 13 7.99 9.16 -3.64
CA ASN A 13 7.44 8.41 -4.77
C ASN A 13 8.26 7.13 -4.98
N PHE A 14 7.58 6.00 -5.10
CA PHE A 14 8.25 4.72 -5.35
C PHE A 14 7.34 3.74 -6.10
N GLN A 15 7.95 2.72 -6.69
CA GLN A 15 7.24 1.64 -7.36
C GLN A 15 7.09 0.43 -6.43
N LEU A 16 5.85 -0.02 -6.29
CA LEU A 16 5.48 -1.19 -5.52
C LEU A 16 5.05 -2.30 -6.48
N LEU A 17 5.89 -3.32 -6.61
CA LEU A 17 5.54 -4.53 -7.33
C LEU A 17 4.76 -5.46 -6.40
N GLY A 18 3.69 -6.07 -6.89
CA GLY A 18 2.90 -7.05 -6.16
C GLY A 18 1.98 -7.83 -7.09
N ASP A 19 1.33 -8.84 -6.55
CA ASP A 19 0.37 -9.63 -7.31
C ASP A 19 -1.05 -9.11 -7.03
N LEU A 20 -1.76 -8.72 -8.09
CA LEU A 20 -3.17 -8.35 -8.03
C LEU A 20 -4.01 -9.55 -8.43
N SER A 21 -4.86 -10.00 -7.50
CA SER A 21 -5.83 -11.06 -7.76
C SER A 21 -7.22 -10.47 -7.90
N VAL A 22 -7.85 -10.70 -9.06
CA VAL A 22 -9.25 -10.36 -9.32
C VAL A 22 -9.97 -11.65 -9.65
N ARG A 23 -10.87 -12.08 -8.75
CA ARG A 23 -11.56 -13.37 -8.83
C ARG A 23 -10.56 -14.53 -8.89
N ASP A 24 -10.46 -15.17 -10.06
CA ASP A 24 -9.65 -16.37 -10.31
C ASP A 24 -8.36 -16.07 -11.10
N VAL A 25 -8.11 -14.79 -11.44
CA VAL A 25 -6.95 -14.34 -12.21
C VAL A 25 -6.00 -13.56 -11.29
N THR A 26 -4.74 -13.96 -11.27
CA THR A 26 -3.66 -13.29 -10.53
C THR A 26 -2.60 -12.80 -11.52
N LEU A 27 -2.28 -11.51 -11.48
CA LEU A 27 -1.27 -10.91 -12.36
C LEU A 27 -0.26 -10.10 -11.55
N PRO A 28 1.04 -10.14 -11.92
CA PRO A 28 2.02 -9.23 -11.35
C PRO A 28 1.75 -7.82 -11.87
N VAL A 29 1.56 -6.87 -10.95
CA VAL A 29 1.30 -5.47 -11.25
C VAL A 29 2.32 -4.58 -10.55
N THR A 30 2.54 -3.41 -11.13
CA THR A 30 3.35 -2.35 -10.50
C THR A 30 2.44 -1.18 -10.19
N PHE A 31 2.46 -0.75 -8.93
CA PHE A 31 1.81 0.46 -8.46
C PHE A 31 2.83 1.58 -8.36
N ASP A 32 2.50 2.74 -8.92
CA ASP A 32 3.18 3.98 -8.61
C ASP A 32 2.55 4.55 -7.33
N VAL A 33 3.36 4.65 -6.28
CA VAL A 33 2.92 5.06 -4.94
C VAL A 33 3.52 6.41 -4.62
N THR A 34 2.67 7.33 -4.17
CA THR A 34 3.06 8.59 -3.53
C THR A 34 2.68 8.49 -2.06
N ALA A 35 3.65 8.59 -1.15
CA ALA A 35 3.42 8.48 0.29
C ALA A 35 4.01 9.68 1.04
N THR A 36 3.31 10.12 2.09
CA THR A 36 3.71 11.21 2.96
C THR A 36 3.50 10.78 4.41
N LEU A 37 4.54 10.96 5.23
CA LEU A 37 4.48 10.70 6.67
C LEU A 37 4.12 12.00 7.41
N GLU A 38 2.99 12.03 8.10
CA GLU A 38 2.53 13.16 8.91
C GLU A 38 2.43 12.71 10.39
N GLY A 39 3.44 13.06 11.19
CA GLY A 39 3.56 12.57 12.57
C GLY A 39 3.62 11.04 12.64
N SER A 40 2.57 10.42 13.16
CA SER A 40 2.43 8.96 13.29
C SER A 40 1.53 8.33 12.23
N ARG A 41 1.10 9.10 11.22
CA ARG A 41 0.22 8.67 10.14
C ARG A 41 0.97 8.67 8.81
N LEU A 42 1.01 7.52 8.16
CA LEU A 42 1.45 7.41 6.78
C LEU A 42 0.23 7.48 5.86
N ASN A 43 0.17 8.52 5.05
CA ASN A 43 -0.83 8.67 3.99
C ASN A 43 -0.18 8.27 2.67
N ALA A 44 -0.78 7.36 1.91
CA ALA A 44 -0.26 6.97 0.61
C ALA A 44 -1.36 6.80 -0.44
N VAL A 45 -1.04 7.14 -1.67
CA VAL A 45 -1.89 6.96 -2.85
C VAL A 45 -1.13 6.09 -3.84
N ALA A 46 -1.67 4.92 -4.12
CA ALA A 46 -1.13 3.98 -5.09
C ALA A 46 -2.01 3.96 -6.33
N THR A 47 -1.41 4.08 -7.52
CA THR A 47 -2.13 4.00 -8.80
C THR A 47 -1.50 2.98 -9.74
N THR A 48 -2.33 2.29 -10.50
CA THR A 48 -1.89 1.45 -11.63
C THR A 48 -2.94 1.49 -12.74
N ALA A 49 -2.53 1.18 -13.96
CA ALA A 49 -3.39 1.09 -15.13
C ALA A 49 -3.24 -0.29 -15.76
N LEU A 50 -4.36 -0.96 -15.99
CA LEU A 50 -4.46 -2.33 -16.48
C LEU A 50 -5.56 -2.41 -17.54
N GLU A 51 -5.65 -3.50 -18.29
CA GLU A 51 -6.76 -3.73 -19.21
C GLU A 51 -7.82 -4.63 -18.57
N ILE A 52 -9.10 -4.35 -18.85
CA ILE A 52 -10.22 -5.19 -18.37
C ILE A 52 -10.12 -6.61 -18.98
N THR A 53 -9.63 -6.71 -20.22
CA THR A 53 -9.35 -7.97 -20.92
C THR A 53 -8.30 -8.84 -20.22
N ASP A 54 -7.36 -8.25 -19.48
CA ASP A 54 -6.32 -9.01 -18.75
C ASP A 54 -6.94 -9.94 -17.68
N PHE A 55 -8.12 -9.59 -17.19
CA PHE A 55 -8.86 -10.35 -16.19
C PHE A 55 -9.95 -11.26 -16.79
N GLY A 56 -9.95 -11.43 -18.12
CA GLY A 56 -10.91 -12.29 -18.83
C GLY A 56 -12.31 -11.68 -18.98
N PHE A 57 -12.42 -10.36 -18.87
CA PHE A 57 -13.66 -9.65 -19.15
C PHE A 57 -13.60 -9.04 -20.56
N ASP A 58 -14.41 -9.55 -21.47
CA ASP A 58 -14.56 -8.93 -22.79
C ASP A 58 -15.55 -7.76 -22.70
N PRO A 59 -15.13 -6.53 -23.07
CA PRO A 59 -16.05 -5.40 -23.10
C PRO A 59 -17.18 -5.67 -24.10
N PRO A 60 -18.45 -5.42 -23.74
CA PRO A 60 -19.56 -5.66 -24.64
C PRO A 60 -19.45 -4.75 -25.86
N SER A 61 -19.28 -5.34 -27.05
CA SER A 61 -19.35 -4.60 -28.31
C SER A 61 -20.78 -4.58 -28.83
N PHE A 62 -21.42 -3.42 -28.83
CA PHE A 62 -22.69 -3.25 -29.53
C PHE A 62 -22.39 -2.97 -31.00
N ALA A 63 -22.94 -3.80 -31.90
CA ALA A 63 -22.75 -3.71 -33.34
C ALA A 63 -22.93 -2.27 -33.84
N ASN A 64 -21.81 -1.65 -34.22
CA ASN A 64 -21.68 -0.38 -34.95
C ASN A 64 -21.94 0.94 -34.20
N THR A 65 -21.84 1.05 -32.86
CA THR A 65 -22.11 2.38 -32.26
C THR A 65 -21.29 2.83 -31.05
N LEU A 66 -20.83 1.96 -30.13
CA LEU A 66 -20.07 2.39 -28.95
C LEU A 66 -19.11 1.29 -28.47
N THR A 67 -17.80 1.60 -28.43
CA THR A 67 -16.79 0.76 -27.78
C THR A 67 -16.62 1.24 -26.34
N VAL A 68 -16.81 0.37 -25.36
CA VAL A 68 -16.50 0.67 -23.95
C VAL A 68 -14.98 0.72 -23.79
N ALA A 69 -14.47 1.66 -23.00
CA ALA A 69 -13.04 1.77 -22.71
C ALA A 69 -12.52 0.46 -22.07
N ASN A 70 -11.42 -0.07 -22.61
CA ASN A 70 -10.74 -1.24 -22.06
C ASN A 70 -9.82 -0.88 -20.87
N ASP A 71 -9.52 0.41 -20.72
CA ASP A 71 -8.61 0.90 -19.69
C ASP A 71 -9.26 0.84 -18.30
N LEU A 72 -8.61 0.15 -17.38
CA LEU A 72 -8.95 0.08 -15.96
C LEU A 72 -7.89 0.83 -15.16
N GLN A 73 -8.27 1.95 -14.55
CA GLN A 73 -7.42 2.64 -13.59
C GLN A 73 -7.78 2.21 -12.16
N ILE A 74 -6.81 1.68 -11.44
CA ILE A 74 -6.96 1.34 -10.03
C ILE A 74 -6.27 2.42 -9.21
N ARG A 75 -7.00 2.98 -8.24
CA ARG A 75 -6.49 3.89 -7.22
C ARG A 75 -6.77 3.29 -5.85
N VAL A 76 -5.73 3.22 -5.02
CA VAL A 76 -5.83 2.79 -3.62
C VAL A 76 -5.33 3.92 -2.75
N GLU A 77 -6.16 4.34 -1.81
CA GLU A 77 -5.81 5.31 -0.78
C GLU A 77 -5.55 4.53 0.51
N ILE A 78 -4.37 4.71 1.08
CA ILE A 78 -3.86 3.98 2.22
C ILE A 78 -3.60 4.98 3.33
N VAL A 79 -4.20 4.75 4.50
CA VAL A 79 -3.86 5.44 5.74
C VAL A 79 -3.39 4.37 6.71
N ALA A 80 -2.12 4.43 7.07
CA ALA A 80 -1.54 3.56 8.08
C ALA A 80 -1.17 4.40 9.30
N GLU A 81 -1.66 4.00 10.46
CA GLU A 81 -1.23 4.57 11.74
C GLU A 81 -0.33 3.55 12.41
N GLU A 82 0.78 4.01 13.00
CA GLU A 82 1.54 3.14 13.89
C GLU A 82 0.66 2.85 15.11
N LYS A 83 0.01 1.69 15.09
CA LYS A 83 -0.55 1.14 16.31
C LYS A 83 0.65 0.76 17.15
N GLU A 84 0.93 1.58 18.17
CA GLU A 84 1.87 1.25 19.23
C GLU A 84 1.75 -0.24 19.50
N ALA A 85 2.82 -0.98 19.26
CA ALA A 85 2.84 -2.40 19.49
C ALA A 85 2.51 -2.59 20.97
N ALA A 86 1.25 -2.88 21.26
CA ALA A 86 0.79 -3.33 22.57
C ALA A 86 1.31 -4.76 22.79
N CYS A 87 2.62 -4.95 22.65
CA CYS A 87 3.33 -5.97 23.39
C CYS A 87 3.74 -5.30 24.71
N GLY A 88 2.77 -5.20 25.62
CA GLY A 88 3.07 -4.84 27.00
C GLY A 88 3.86 -5.95 27.70
N CYS A 89 4.74 -5.50 28.59
CA CYS A 89 5.56 -6.24 29.59
C CYS A 89 6.86 -6.83 29.01
N ASP A 90 8.06 -6.40 29.39
CA ASP A 90 8.55 -6.23 30.76
C ASP A 90 9.77 -5.28 30.78
N THR A 91 9.61 -4.07 31.31
CA THR A 91 10.73 -3.20 31.72
C THR A 91 10.76 -3.00 33.25
N SER A 92 10.11 -3.90 33.99
CA SER A 92 10.09 -3.89 35.46
C SER A 92 10.98 -4.98 36.05
N LEU A 93 12.26 -4.97 35.71
CA LEU A 93 13.29 -5.38 36.66
C LEU A 93 14.34 -4.27 36.70
N GLY A 94 13.99 -3.24 37.46
CA GLY A 94 14.99 -2.48 38.20
C GLY A 94 15.81 -3.48 39.01
N PHE A 95 16.99 -3.81 38.48
CA PHE A 95 18.04 -4.40 39.30
C PHE A 95 18.45 -3.30 40.28
N ILE A 96 17.97 -3.51 41.50
CA ILE A 96 18.19 -2.68 42.67
C ILE A 96 19.71 -2.54 42.83
N ASP A 97 20.23 -1.34 42.60
CA ASP A 97 21.49 -0.93 43.20
C ASP A 97 21.25 -0.91 44.72
N HIS A 98 21.69 -1.98 45.39
CA HIS A 98 21.76 -2.02 46.85
C HIS A 98 23.18 -2.38 47.23
N THR A 99 24.06 -1.38 47.07
CA THR A 99 25.19 -1.20 47.97
C THR A 99 24.64 -1.12 49.39
N THR A 100 24.85 -2.17 50.21
CA THR A 100 24.99 -2.05 51.67
C THR A 100 25.74 -3.28 52.22
N LEU A 101 26.94 -2.99 52.74
CA LEU A 101 27.89 -3.77 53.57
C LEU A 101 28.82 -4.77 52.85
#